data_AF-A0A357EJI9-F1
#
_entry.id   AF-A0A357EJI9-F1
#
_cell.length_a   1.000
_cell.length_b   1.000
_cell.length_c   1.000
_cell.angle_alpha   90.00
_cell.angle_beta   90.00
_cell.angle_gamma   90.00
#
_symmetry.space_group_name_H-M   'P 1'
#
loop_
_entity.id
_entity.type
_entity.pdbx_description
1 polymer ?
#
loop_
_entity_poly.entity_id
_entity_poly.type
_entity_poly.pdbx_seq_one_letter_code
_entity_poly.pdbx_strand_id
1 'polypeptide(L)'
;MYRRNIRHILIPLAVGLALLIGYNLFLKPLHPSLTMSPTETVVSVPPPPTPPQSKPSESESRHIRTLDQTVIPPTPHQALLEGIRDEVEKHNLSLAENKLNALPASVLLDGQSKPFVAILWNNLGLQQERLQGTGASLGSFKKAAELDDTNPVILMNLAHTYWEQRDRALNVEFLTKLMKVAPGEPFPHLAMADLLQEQDDLTGAATHLAQATQRAKQDPALQSYLATVTERVHRTQSVESRMTARSSTHFVVKFNGEEDQTTWTSVLEILEEAYRDIGQKFGHFPTKPITVVLHAKESFQGSTGSPAWADGLYDPTLGRIQIPTQGATTDRKWLATVLRHEYVHALLHDRLGSQAGALPTWLNEGLAMQLAGDSWPDLDAALHGDLKVIPLASLEGPWGAFTAEVSIVAYLEANSATHYLIERWGMARVDDLVKAFQAKASVATAFQDKLLISYEHFHRQWLERYEQARS
;
A
#
# COMPACT_ATOMS: atom_id res chain seq x y z
N MET A 1 6.03 55.64 8.72
CA MET A 1 5.54 54.26 8.93
C MET A 1 4.96 54.14 10.33
N TYR A 2 3.65 53.97 10.43
CA TYR A 2 2.90 53.86 11.68
C TYR A 2 3.18 52.49 12.34
N ARG A 3 3.80 52.44 13.52
CA ARG A 3 3.87 51.20 14.32
C ARG A 3 2.51 51.01 15.01
N ARG A 4 1.73 50.02 14.56
CA ARG A 4 0.48 49.63 15.23
C ARG A 4 0.80 49.05 16.61
N ASN A 5 0.28 49.71 17.65
CA ASN A 5 0.41 49.29 19.04
C ASN A 5 -0.44 48.04 19.29
N ILE A 6 0.11 46.83 19.13
CA ILE A 6 -0.60 45.55 19.30
C ILE A 6 -0.75 45.09 20.76
N ARG A 7 -0.49 45.96 21.75
CA ARG A 7 -0.61 45.60 23.19
C ARG A 7 -2.01 45.11 23.57
N HIS A 8 -3.04 45.57 22.87
CA HIS A 8 -4.44 45.13 23.08
C HIS A 8 -4.71 43.69 22.62
N ILE A 9 -3.80 43.07 21.85
CA ILE A 9 -3.86 41.66 21.44
C ILE A 9 -2.98 40.80 22.34
N LEU A 10 -1.79 41.30 22.71
CA LEU A 10 -0.82 40.54 23.50
C LEU A 10 -1.22 40.38 24.97
N ILE A 11 -1.88 41.38 25.56
CA ILE A 11 -2.32 41.33 26.97
C ILE A 11 -3.40 40.26 27.21
N PRO A 12 -4.50 40.17 26.44
CA PRO A 12 -5.49 39.10 26.64
C PRO A 12 -4.92 37.71 26.35
N LEU A 13 -3.98 37.57 25.42
CA LEU A 13 -3.31 36.29 25.13
C LEU A 13 -2.45 35.81 26.32
N ALA A 14 -1.69 36.72 26.93
CA ALA A 14 -0.88 36.42 28.11
C ALA A 14 -1.74 36.07 29.35
N VAL A 15 -2.89 36.75 29.51
CA VAL A 15 -3.86 36.43 30.57
C VAL A 15 -4.51 35.06 30.34
N GLY A 16 -4.86 34.73 29.10
CA GLY A 16 -5.38 33.41 28.74
C GLY A 16 -4.39 32.27 29.03
N LEU A 17 -3.10 32.49 28.72
CA LEU A 17 -2.04 31.51 28.99
C LEU A 17 -1.80 31.32 30.50
N ALA A 18 -1.83 32.40 31.28
CA ALA A 18 -1.67 32.34 32.74
C ALA A 18 -2.86 31.63 33.41
N LEU A 19 -4.09 31.84 32.92
CA LEU A 19 -5.28 31.13 33.41
C LEU A 19 -5.25 29.63 33.08
N LEU A 20 -4.74 29.26 31.90
CA LEU A 20 -4.58 27.86 31.48
C LEU A 20 -3.53 27.13 32.34
N ILE A 21 -2.41 27.79 32.64
CA ILE A 21 -1.36 27.25 33.51
C ILE A 21 -1.87 27.15 34.96
N GLY A 22 -2.57 28.17 35.46
CA GLY A 22 -3.18 28.14 36.79
C GLY A 22 -4.23 27.04 36.95
N TYR A 23 -5.06 26.80 35.93
CA TYR A 23 -6.04 25.72 35.93
C TYR A 23 -5.38 24.34 36.01
N ASN A 24 -4.31 24.10 35.23
CA ASN A 24 -3.58 22.84 35.24
C ASN A 24 -2.78 22.59 36.52
N LEU A 25 -2.30 23.64 37.18
CA LEU A 25 -1.51 23.51 38.41
C LEU A 25 -2.34 23.43 39.69
N PHE A 26 -3.55 24.02 39.73
CA PHE A 26 -4.30 24.17 40.99
C PHE A 26 -5.72 23.57 41.00
N LEU A 27 -6.33 23.25 39.86
CA LEU A 27 -7.75 22.88 39.79
C LEU A 27 -8.02 21.46 39.25
N LYS A 28 -6.99 20.66 38.98
CA LYS A 28 -7.16 19.25 38.61
C LYS A 28 -7.41 18.41 39.88
N PRO A 29 -8.51 17.65 39.99
CA PRO A 29 -8.73 16.78 41.14
C PRO A 29 -7.71 15.63 41.12
N LEU A 30 -6.99 15.47 42.23
CA LEU A 30 -6.20 14.27 42.53
C LEU A 30 -7.15 13.07 42.59
N HIS A 31 -7.08 12.18 41.61
CA HIS A 31 -7.64 10.85 41.75
C HIS A 31 -6.85 10.08 42.82
N PRO A 32 -7.53 9.29 43.68
CA PRO A 32 -6.93 8.72 44.87
C PRO A 32 -5.89 7.64 44.53
N SER A 33 -4.77 7.69 45.25
CA SER A 33 -3.73 6.68 45.24
C SER A 33 -4.30 5.33 45.70
N LEU A 34 -4.37 4.35 44.80
CA LEU A 34 -4.51 2.94 45.17
C LEU A 34 -3.13 2.41 45.55
N THR A 35 -2.90 2.18 46.84
CA THR A 35 -1.83 1.32 47.33
C THR A 35 -2.11 -0.12 46.85
N MET A 36 -1.22 -0.68 46.03
CA MET A 36 -1.17 -2.11 45.74
C MET A 36 0.22 -2.65 46.05
N SER A 37 0.24 -3.66 46.94
CA SER A 37 1.34 -4.56 47.22
C SER A 37 1.75 -5.35 45.97
N PRO A 38 2.99 -5.88 45.90
CA PRO A 38 3.48 -6.57 44.72
C PRO A 38 2.91 -7.98 44.65
N THR A 39 2.09 -8.24 43.64
CA THR A 39 1.83 -9.60 43.15
C THR A 39 1.92 -9.54 41.64
N GLU A 40 2.81 -10.36 41.07
CA GLU A 40 2.87 -10.66 39.65
C GLU A 40 1.49 -11.08 39.14
N THR A 41 0.88 -10.25 38.31
CA THR A 41 -0.24 -10.67 37.46
C THR A 41 -0.10 -9.96 36.12
N VAL A 42 0.25 -10.74 35.11
CA VAL A 42 0.16 -10.37 33.69
C VAL A 42 -1.27 -9.89 33.43
N VAL A 43 -1.45 -8.59 33.23
CA VAL A 43 -2.73 -8.02 32.81
C VAL A 43 -2.85 -8.22 31.30
N SER A 44 -3.74 -9.12 30.90
CA SER A 44 -4.18 -9.23 29.50
C SER A 44 -4.95 -7.97 29.13
N VAL A 45 -4.36 -7.16 28.24
CA VAL A 45 -5.11 -6.13 27.53
C VAL A 45 -6.00 -6.87 26.54
N PRO A 46 -7.35 -6.76 26.61
CA PRO A 46 -8.20 -7.36 25.60
C PRO A 46 -7.89 -6.71 24.24
N PRO A 47 -7.86 -7.50 23.15
CA PRO A 47 -7.60 -6.95 21.83
C PRO A 47 -8.63 -5.84 21.52
N PRO A 48 -8.20 -4.72 20.94
CA PRO A 48 -9.14 -3.71 20.47
C PRO A 48 -10.14 -4.36 19.50
N PRO A 49 -11.43 -3.95 19.50
CA PRO A 49 -12.39 -4.47 18.56
C PRO A 49 -11.86 -4.24 17.15
N THR A 50 -11.89 -5.30 16.34
CA THR A 50 -11.45 -5.27 14.94
C THR A 50 -12.11 -4.06 14.28
N PRO A 51 -11.35 -3.08 13.75
CA PRO A 51 -11.91 -2.06 12.89
C PRO A 51 -12.66 -2.78 11.77
N PRO A 52 -13.84 -2.29 11.34
CA PRO A 52 -14.53 -2.89 10.20
C PRO A 52 -13.55 -2.93 9.04
N GLN A 53 -13.06 -4.12 8.70
CA GLN A 53 -12.35 -4.36 7.47
C GLN A 53 -13.38 -4.12 6.38
N SER A 54 -13.39 -2.91 5.83
CA SER A 54 -14.12 -2.60 4.61
C SER A 54 -13.38 -3.25 3.43
N LYS A 55 -13.33 -4.58 3.44
CA LYS A 55 -13.27 -5.33 2.19
C LYS A 55 -14.70 -5.31 1.63
N PRO A 56 -14.90 -5.01 0.35
CA PRO A 56 -16.10 -5.49 -0.33
C PRO A 56 -16.24 -6.97 0.00
N SER A 57 -17.45 -7.43 0.32
CA SER A 57 -17.69 -8.84 0.60
C SER A 57 -17.10 -9.69 -0.53
N GLU A 58 -15.99 -10.39 -0.25
CA GLU A 58 -15.33 -11.29 -1.20
C GLU A 58 -16.33 -12.31 -1.77
N SER A 59 -17.43 -12.60 -1.06
CA SER A 59 -18.48 -13.52 -1.52
C SER A 59 -19.37 -12.93 -2.60
N GLU A 60 -19.67 -11.63 -2.58
CA GLU A 60 -20.54 -10.99 -3.58
C GLU A 60 -19.79 -10.72 -4.89
N SER A 61 -18.54 -10.29 -4.82
CA SER A 61 -17.68 -10.14 -6.01
C SER A 61 -17.30 -11.47 -6.67
N ARG A 62 -17.30 -12.60 -5.92
CA ARG A 62 -16.99 -13.94 -6.46
C ARG A 62 -18.12 -14.52 -7.31
N HIS A 63 -19.38 -14.26 -6.97
CA HIS A 63 -20.52 -14.79 -7.75
C HIS A 63 -20.71 -14.07 -9.09
N ILE A 64 -20.30 -12.81 -9.21
CA ILE A 64 -20.43 -12.02 -10.44
C ILE A 64 -19.42 -12.47 -11.53
N ARG A 65 -18.35 -13.20 -11.16
CA ARG A 65 -17.23 -13.57 -12.05
C ARG A 65 -17.32 -14.96 -12.69
N THR A 66 -18.26 -15.80 -12.25
CA THR A 66 -18.33 -17.20 -12.70
C THR A 66 -19.31 -17.33 -13.87
N LEU A 67 -18.85 -17.86 -14.99
CA LEU A 67 -19.72 -18.17 -16.13
C LEU A 67 -20.39 -19.52 -15.91
N ASP A 68 -21.72 -19.56 -16.12
CA ASP A 68 -22.54 -20.76 -15.95
C ASP A 68 -22.07 -21.90 -16.89
N GLN A 69 -21.84 -23.08 -16.31
CA GLN A 69 -21.40 -24.31 -16.98
C GLN A 69 -22.49 -25.38 -17.06
N THR A 70 -23.68 -25.09 -16.53
CA THR A 70 -24.74 -26.10 -16.34
C THR A 70 -25.29 -26.63 -17.67
N VAL A 71 -25.20 -25.84 -18.73
CA VAL A 71 -25.70 -26.22 -20.06
C VAL A 71 -24.54 -26.39 -21.04
N ILE A 72 -24.16 -27.65 -21.29
CA ILE A 72 -23.21 -27.98 -22.35
C ILE A 72 -23.93 -27.85 -23.69
N PRO A 73 -23.36 -27.13 -24.68
CA PRO A 73 -24.00 -26.99 -25.97
C PRO A 73 -24.13 -28.36 -26.66
N PRO A 74 -25.29 -28.65 -27.31
CA PRO A 74 -25.51 -29.90 -28.02
C PRO A 74 -24.62 -29.94 -29.26
N THR A 75 -23.43 -30.53 -29.12
CA THR A 75 -22.38 -30.58 -30.14
C THR A 75 -21.87 -32.02 -30.31
N PRO A 76 -21.25 -32.36 -31.44
CA PRO A 76 -20.57 -33.66 -31.61
C PRO A 76 -19.48 -33.93 -30.55
N HIS A 77 -19.05 -32.88 -29.84
CA HIS A 77 -17.99 -32.92 -28.84
C HIS A 77 -18.52 -32.86 -27.39
N GLN A 78 -19.84 -32.96 -27.19
CA GLN A 78 -20.48 -32.80 -25.88
C GLN A 78 -19.85 -33.65 -24.77
N ALA A 79 -19.65 -34.96 -25.01
CA ALA A 79 -19.08 -35.86 -24.01
C ALA A 79 -17.62 -35.50 -23.64
N LEU A 80 -16.85 -34.99 -24.60
CA LEU A 80 -15.47 -34.55 -24.38
C LEU A 80 -15.46 -33.28 -23.51
N LEU A 81 -16.32 -32.31 -23.82
CA LEU A 81 -16.44 -31.05 -23.08
C LEU A 81 -16.99 -31.29 -21.66
N GLU A 82 -17.93 -32.21 -21.49
CA GLU A 82 -18.44 -32.67 -20.20
C GLU A 82 -17.33 -33.27 -19.33
N GLY A 83 -16.53 -34.17 -19.91
CA GLY A 83 -15.42 -34.78 -19.21
C GLY A 83 -14.27 -33.82 -18.85
N ILE A 84 -14.27 -32.58 -19.35
CA ILE A 84 -13.37 -31.51 -18.93
C ILE A 84 -14.02 -30.68 -17.82
N ARG A 85 -15.29 -30.29 -18.01
CA ARG A 85 -16.10 -29.59 -17.00
C ARG A 85 -16.02 -30.28 -15.65
N ASP A 86 -16.25 -31.59 -15.64
CA ASP A 86 -16.26 -32.40 -14.42
C ASP A 86 -14.90 -32.42 -13.71
N GLU A 87 -13.78 -32.33 -14.44
CA GLU A 87 -12.44 -32.28 -13.84
C GLU A 87 -12.17 -30.93 -13.17
N VAL A 88 -12.66 -29.84 -13.78
CA VAL A 88 -12.61 -28.50 -13.18
C VAL A 88 -13.43 -28.49 -11.88
N GLU A 89 -14.65 -29.04 -11.89
CA GLU A 89 -15.52 -29.14 -10.72
C GLU A 89 -14.93 -30.01 -9.60
N LYS A 90 -14.25 -31.11 -9.97
CA LYS A 90 -13.54 -31.98 -9.02
C LYS A 90 -12.21 -31.40 -8.53
N HIS A 91 -11.83 -30.21 -8.98
CA HIS A 91 -10.55 -29.55 -8.68
C HIS A 91 -9.31 -30.34 -9.17
N ASN A 92 -9.47 -31.20 -10.18
CA ASN A 92 -8.36 -31.90 -10.85
C ASN A 92 -7.69 -30.97 -11.88
N LEU A 93 -7.17 -29.84 -11.42
CA LEU A 93 -6.80 -28.69 -12.26
C LEU A 93 -5.78 -29.05 -13.35
N SER A 94 -4.71 -29.77 -13.02
CA SER A 94 -3.70 -30.18 -14.01
C SER A 94 -4.24 -31.14 -15.05
N LEU A 95 -5.17 -32.02 -14.69
CA LEU A 95 -5.80 -32.93 -15.64
C LEU A 95 -6.77 -32.17 -16.56
N ALA A 96 -7.56 -31.25 -16.00
CA ALA A 96 -8.43 -30.38 -16.78
C ALA A 96 -7.64 -29.54 -17.80
N GLU A 97 -6.55 -28.92 -17.36
CA GLU A 97 -5.65 -28.15 -18.21
C GLU A 97 -5.05 -29.00 -19.34
N ASN A 98 -4.56 -30.20 -19.02
CA ASN A 98 -4.03 -31.13 -20.02
C ASN A 98 -5.08 -31.53 -21.05
N LYS A 99 -6.32 -31.81 -20.62
CA LYS A 99 -7.41 -32.14 -21.54
C LYS A 99 -7.80 -30.95 -22.42
N LEU A 100 -7.82 -29.73 -21.88
CA LEU A 100 -8.08 -28.50 -22.64
C LEU A 100 -7.00 -28.25 -23.70
N ASN A 101 -5.72 -28.40 -23.34
CA ASN A 101 -4.60 -28.26 -24.26
C ASN A 101 -4.57 -29.34 -25.35
N ALA A 102 -5.11 -30.53 -25.06
CA ALA A 102 -5.19 -31.65 -25.98
C ALA A 102 -6.45 -31.65 -26.87
N LEU A 103 -7.30 -30.61 -26.79
CA LEU A 103 -8.52 -30.53 -27.60
C LEU A 103 -8.18 -30.54 -29.11
N PRO A 104 -8.86 -31.38 -29.91
CA PRO A 104 -8.70 -31.35 -31.36
C PRO A 104 -9.07 -29.99 -31.95
N ALA A 105 -8.36 -29.55 -32.99
CA ALA A 105 -8.65 -28.29 -33.68
C ALA A 105 -10.10 -28.20 -34.18
N SER A 106 -10.73 -29.33 -34.52
CA SER A 106 -12.15 -29.39 -34.92
C SER A 106 -13.10 -28.84 -33.86
N VAL A 107 -12.78 -29.00 -32.58
CA VAL A 107 -13.59 -28.47 -31.46
C VAL A 107 -13.51 -26.94 -31.43
N LEU A 108 -12.35 -26.36 -31.73
CA LEU A 108 -12.14 -24.91 -31.72
C LEU A 108 -12.66 -24.23 -33.00
N LEU A 109 -12.89 -25.00 -34.07
CA LEU A 109 -13.53 -24.54 -35.31
C LEU A 109 -15.06 -24.60 -35.22
N ASP A 110 -15.61 -25.39 -34.30
CA ASP A 110 -17.05 -25.47 -34.08
C ASP A 110 -17.58 -24.23 -33.34
N GLY A 111 -18.56 -23.56 -33.94
CA GLY A 111 -19.05 -22.26 -33.47
C GLY A 111 -19.77 -22.29 -32.12
N GLN A 112 -20.27 -23.45 -31.67
CA GLN A 112 -20.90 -23.60 -30.36
C GLN A 112 -19.94 -24.14 -29.30
N SER A 113 -18.99 -24.99 -29.70
CA SER A 113 -17.98 -25.56 -28.81
C SER A 113 -16.92 -24.52 -28.43
N LYS A 114 -16.46 -23.68 -29.36
CA LYS A 114 -15.39 -22.70 -29.09
C LYS A 114 -15.72 -21.74 -27.92
N PRO A 115 -16.91 -21.10 -27.85
CA PRO A 115 -17.27 -20.28 -26.69
C PRO A 115 -17.33 -21.08 -25.38
N PHE A 116 -17.80 -22.34 -25.43
CA PHE A 116 -17.82 -23.19 -24.23
C PHE A 116 -16.41 -23.56 -23.76
N VAL A 117 -15.48 -23.80 -24.67
CA VAL A 117 -14.06 -24.01 -24.31
C VAL A 117 -13.46 -22.76 -23.66
N ALA A 118 -13.83 -21.56 -24.12
CA ALA A 118 -13.41 -20.31 -23.46
C ALA A 118 -13.94 -20.22 -22.02
N ILE A 119 -15.20 -20.63 -21.79
CA ILE A 119 -15.80 -20.73 -20.45
C ILE A 119 -15.03 -21.72 -19.57
N LEU A 120 -14.67 -22.91 -20.08
CA LEU A 120 -13.91 -23.90 -19.33
C LEU A 120 -12.53 -23.38 -18.91
N TRP A 121 -11.81 -22.70 -19.81
CA TRP A 121 -10.55 -22.04 -19.48
C TRP A 121 -10.73 -20.96 -18.41
N ASN A 122 -11.76 -20.11 -18.54
CA ASN A 122 -12.05 -19.08 -17.54
C ASN A 122 -12.28 -19.70 -16.15
N ASN A 123 -13.06 -20.78 -16.10
CA ASN A 123 -13.43 -21.38 -14.83
C ASN A 123 -12.30 -22.22 -14.21
N LEU A 124 -11.44 -22.82 -15.04
CA LEU A 124 -10.16 -23.37 -14.57
C LEU A 124 -9.31 -22.26 -13.93
N GLY A 125 -9.22 -21.09 -14.57
CA GLY A 125 -8.55 -19.90 -14.03
C GLY A 125 -9.08 -19.49 -12.66
N LEU A 126 -10.40 -19.43 -12.48
CA LEU A 126 -11.01 -19.12 -11.17
C LEU A 126 -10.65 -20.14 -10.08
N GLN A 127 -10.57 -21.44 -10.41
CA GLN A 127 -10.16 -22.46 -9.44
C GLN A 127 -8.66 -22.38 -9.12
N GLN A 128 -7.81 -22.10 -10.12
CA GLN A 128 -6.39 -21.84 -9.91
C GLN A 128 -6.18 -20.62 -9.02
N GLU A 129 -6.87 -19.52 -9.28
CA GLU A 129 -6.81 -18.30 -8.46
C GLU A 129 -7.17 -18.59 -7.01
N ARG A 130 -8.27 -19.34 -6.80
CA ARG A 130 -8.75 -19.70 -5.46
C ARG A 130 -7.78 -20.56 -4.66
N LEU A 131 -7.15 -21.54 -5.31
CA LEU A 131 -6.33 -22.55 -4.62
C LEU A 131 -4.84 -22.24 -4.61
N GLN A 132 -4.34 -21.50 -5.59
CA GLN A 132 -2.92 -21.27 -5.84
C GLN A 132 -2.57 -19.78 -5.96
N GLY A 133 -3.56 -18.89 -5.90
CA GLY A 133 -3.41 -17.44 -6.00
C GLY A 133 -3.46 -16.91 -7.44
N THR A 134 -3.57 -15.58 -7.56
CA THR A 134 -3.80 -14.86 -8.83
C THR A 134 -2.71 -15.11 -9.88
N GLY A 135 -1.48 -15.42 -9.47
CA GLY A 135 -0.38 -15.81 -10.36
C GLY A 135 -0.72 -17.00 -11.25
N ALA A 136 -1.31 -18.05 -10.65
CA ALA A 136 -1.56 -19.33 -11.31
C ALA A 136 -2.69 -19.26 -12.35
N SER A 137 -3.64 -18.34 -12.20
CA SER A 137 -4.81 -18.22 -13.07
C SER A 137 -4.55 -17.49 -14.39
N LEU A 138 -3.45 -16.71 -14.47
CA LEU A 138 -3.15 -15.84 -15.59
C LEU A 138 -3.10 -16.57 -16.93
N GLY A 139 -2.50 -17.77 -16.98
CA GLY A 139 -2.41 -18.58 -18.19
C GLY A 139 -3.80 -18.97 -18.72
N SER A 140 -4.67 -19.45 -17.82
CA SER A 140 -6.03 -19.87 -18.15
C SER A 140 -6.91 -18.71 -18.59
N PHE A 141 -6.85 -17.55 -17.92
CA PHE A 141 -7.60 -16.37 -18.34
C PHE A 141 -7.13 -15.81 -19.69
N LYS A 142 -5.83 -15.85 -19.98
CA LYS A 142 -5.31 -15.50 -21.32
C LYS A 142 -5.87 -16.43 -22.39
N LYS A 143 -5.86 -17.75 -22.15
CA LYS A 143 -6.45 -18.74 -23.07
C LYS A 143 -7.94 -18.53 -23.29
N ALA A 144 -8.69 -18.22 -22.24
CA ALA A 144 -10.10 -17.88 -22.35
C ALA A 144 -10.33 -16.65 -23.25
N ALA A 145 -9.57 -15.56 -23.02
CA ALA A 145 -9.68 -14.33 -23.80
C ALA A 145 -9.19 -14.45 -25.25
N GLU A 146 -8.25 -15.36 -25.54
CA GLU A 146 -7.84 -15.69 -26.92
C GLU A 146 -8.98 -16.38 -27.70
N LEU A 147 -9.82 -17.16 -27.02
CA LEU A 147 -10.91 -17.91 -27.63
C LEU A 147 -12.18 -17.08 -27.78
N ASP A 148 -12.51 -16.28 -26.77
CA ASP A 148 -13.62 -15.34 -26.77
C ASP A 148 -13.19 -14.01 -26.17
N ASP A 149 -12.86 -13.09 -27.06
CA ASP A 149 -12.33 -11.78 -26.74
C ASP A 149 -13.43 -10.71 -26.65
N THR A 150 -14.71 -11.13 -26.71
CA THR A 150 -15.88 -10.26 -26.64
C THR A 150 -16.70 -10.46 -25.36
N ASN A 151 -16.47 -11.57 -24.65
CA ASN A 151 -17.15 -11.87 -23.41
C ASN A 151 -16.70 -10.94 -22.26
N PRO A 152 -17.60 -10.14 -21.68
CA PRO A 152 -17.24 -9.17 -20.66
C PRO A 152 -16.70 -9.83 -19.38
N VAL A 153 -17.20 -11.01 -19.00
CA VAL A 153 -16.78 -11.70 -17.77
C VAL A 153 -15.36 -12.25 -17.91
N ILE A 154 -15.04 -12.86 -19.05
CA ILE A 154 -13.69 -13.38 -19.33
C ILE A 154 -12.68 -12.23 -19.29
N LEU A 155 -12.98 -11.14 -20.00
CA LEU A 155 -12.08 -9.99 -20.03
C LEU A 155 -11.96 -9.31 -18.66
N MET A 156 -13.04 -9.27 -17.87
CA MET A 156 -13.00 -8.72 -16.50
C MET A 156 -12.10 -9.55 -15.58
N ASN A 157 -12.20 -10.88 -15.62
CA ASN A 157 -11.34 -11.77 -14.82
C ASN A 157 -9.86 -11.62 -15.20
N LEU A 158 -9.57 -11.53 -16.50
CA LEU A 158 -8.23 -11.25 -16.98
C LEU A 158 -7.74 -9.85 -16.55
N ALA A 159 -8.62 -8.84 -16.61
CA ALA A 159 -8.31 -7.48 -16.19
C ALA A 159 -7.95 -7.39 -14.71
N HIS A 160 -8.74 -8.03 -13.84
CA HIS A 160 -8.45 -8.11 -12.41
C HIS A 160 -7.14 -8.83 -12.14
N THR A 161 -6.86 -9.91 -12.87
CA THR A 161 -5.59 -10.64 -12.74
C THR A 161 -4.41 -9.74 -13.11
N TYR A 162 -4.48 -9.01 -14.22
CA TYR A 162 -3.44 -8.06 -14.60
C TYR A 162 -3.28 -6.94 -13.58
N TRP A 163 -4.39 -6.40 -13.07
CA TRP A 163 -4.37 -5.35 -12.06
C TRP A 163 -3.69 -5.79 -10.77
N GLU A 164 -4.08 -6.95 -10.23
CA GLU A 164 -3.49 -7.47 -8.99
C GLU A 164 -2.00 -7.76 -9.13
N GLN A 165 -1.57 -8.24 -10.30
CA GLN A 165 -0.17 -8.53 -10.61
C GLN A 165 0.64 -7.32 -11.10
N ARG A 166 0.02 -6.14 -11.23
CA ARG A 166 0.63 -4.96 -11.88
C ARG A 166 1.20 -5.29 -13.27
N ASP A 167 0.54 -6.18 -14.03
CA ASP A 167 0.96 -6.57 -15.38
C ASP A 167 0.69 -5.42 -16.36
N ARG A 168 1.73 -5.03 -17.10
CA ARG A 168 1.70 -3.99 -18.15
C ARG A 168 0.69 -4.27 -19.28
N ALA A 169 0.20 -5.50 -19.39
CA ALA A 169 -0.86 -5.85 -20.33
C ALA A 169 -2.20 -5.15 -20.02
N LEU A 170 -2.42 -4.69 -18.78
CA LEU A 170 -3.56 -3.81 -18.46
C LEU A 170 -3.29 -2.37 -18.90
N ASN A 171 -3.30 -2.17 -20.21
CA ASN A 171 -3.02 -0.88 -20.83
C ASN A 171 -4.30 -0.18 -21.31
N VAL A 172 -4.12 1.03 -21.86
CA VAL A 172 -5.22 1.87 -22.38
C VAL A 172 -6.05 1.13 -23.43
N GLU A 173 -5.43 0.36 -24.32
CA GLU A 173 -6.11 -0.38 -25.38
C GLU A 173 -7.03 -1.46 -24.80
N PHE A 174 -6.48 -2.28 -23.89
CA PHE A 174 -7.22 -3.33 -23.21
C PHE A 174 -8.39 -2.78 -22.39
N LEU A 175 -8.15 -1.73 -21.61
CA LEU A 175 -9.19 -1.07 -20.80
C LEU A 175 -10.28 -0.43 -21.67
N THR A 176 -9.90 0.22 -22.77
CA THR A 176 -10.84 0.79 -23.74
C THR A 176 -11.71 -0.29 -24.38
N LYS A 177 -11.13 -1.45 -24.69
CA LYS A 177 -11.88 -2.61 -25.17
C LYS A 177 -12.86 -3.10 -24.12
N LEU A 178 -12.42 -3.25 -22.87
CA LEU A 178 -13.26 -3.70 -21.77
C LEU A 178 -14.44 -2.75 -21.50
N MET A 179 -14.22 -1.44 -21.58
CA MET A 179 -15.30 -0.43 -21.47
C MET A 179 -16.36 -0.56 -22.58
N LYS A 180 -15.99 -1.04 -23.78
CA LYS A 180 -16.96 -1.26 -24.88
C LYS A 180 -17.84 -2.47 -24.65
N VAL A 181 -17.27 -3.57 -24.15
CA VAL A 181 -18.00 -4.83 -23.93
C VAL A 181 -18.72 -4.87 -22.57
N ALA A 182 -18.24 -4.10 -21.59
CA ALA A 182 -18.78 -4.04 -20.23
C ALA A 182 -19.06 -2.58 -19.80
N PRO A 183 -19.93 -1.83 -20.51
CA PRO A 183 -20.11 -0.39 -20.29
C PRO A 183 -20.73 -0.02 -18.93
N GLY A 184 -21.38 -0.97 -18.26
CA GLY A 184 -21.97 -0.78 -16.93
C GLY A 184 -20.98 -0.97 -15.79
N GLU A 185 -19.79 -1.51 -16.05
CA GLU A 185 -18.86 -1.90 -14.99
C GLU A 185 -18.01 -0.70 -14.52
N PRO A 186 -17.86 -0.49 -13.20
CA PRO A 186 -17.05 0.61 -12.66
C PRO A 186 -15.55 0.33 -12.78
N PHE A 187 -15.14 -0.94 -12.72
CA PHE A 187 -13.74 -1.34 -12.63
C PHE A 187 -12.86 -0.85 -13.79
N PRO A 188 -13.26 -0.93 -15.08
CA PRO A 188 -12.41 -0.46 -16.18
C PRO A 188 -12.09 1.03 -16.09
N HIS A 189 -13.04 1.84 -15.59
CA HIS A 189 -12.82 3.26 -15.35
C HIS A 189 -11.92 3.51 -14.15
N LEU A 190 -12.12 2.79 -13.03
CA LEU A 190 -11.21 2.85 -11.90
C LEU A 190 -9.78 2.47 -12.33
N ALA A 191 -9.64 1.45 -13.16
CA ALA A 191 -8.34 0.99 -13.62
C ALA A 191 -7.64 1.97 -14.57
N MET A 192 -8.41 2.63 -15.44
CA MET A 192 -7.89 3.70 -16.28
C MET A 192 -7.46 4.91 -15.44
N ALA A 193 -8.20 5.22 -14.37
CA ALA A 193 -7.84 6.34 -13.49
C ALA A 193 -6.46 6.12 -12.84
N ASP A 194 -6.18 4.93 -12.30
CA ASP A 194 -4.87 4.59 -11.72
C ASP A 194 -3.75 4.68 -12.76
N LEU A 195 -3.96 4.16 -13.97
CA LEU A 195 -3.00 4.29 -15.07
C LEU A 195 -2.71 5.76 -15.41
N LEU A 196 -3.74 6.61 -15.43
CA LEU A 196 -3.59 8.05 -15.69
C LEU A 196 -2.93 8.78 -14.51
N GLN A 197 -3.18 8.37 -13.26
CA GLN A 197 -2.51 8.89 -12.07
C GLN A 197 -1.00 8.61 -12.13
N GLU A 198 -0.61 7.39 -12.50
CA GLU A 198 0.79 7.01 -12.72
C GLU A 198 1.45 7.82 -13.84
N GLN A 199 0.68 8.22 -14.86
CA GLN A 199 1.12 9.09 -15.96
C GLN A 199 1.07 10.58 -15.61
N ASP A 200 0.72 10.92 -14.36
CA ASP A 200 0.55 12.29 -13.88
C ASP A 200 -0.62 13.07 -14.52
N ASP A 201 -1.47 12.39 -15.31
CA ASP A 201 -2.71 12.96 -15.86
C ASP A 201 -3.85 12.89 -14.83
N LEU A 202 -3.76 13.77 -13.83
CA LEU A 202 -4.78 13.89 -12.77
C LEU A 202 -6.15 14.34 -13.30
N THR A 203 -6.19 15.03 -14.46
CA THR A 203 -7.46 15.50 -15.07
C THR A 203 -8.21 14.34 -15.72
N GLY A 204 -7.49 13.53 -16.50
CA GLY A 204 -8.01 12.30 -17.07
C GLY A 204 -8.42 11.32 -15.98
N ALA A 205 -7.60 11.15 -14.94
CA ALA A 205 -7.92 10.31 -13.79
C ALA A 205 -9.23 10.73 -13.11
N ALA A 206 -9.40 12.02 -12.79
CA ALA A 206 -10.64 12.54 -12.20
C ALA A 206 -11.86 12.27 -13.07
N THR A 207 -11.72 12.43 -14.40
CA THR A 207 -12.80 12.13 -15.37
C THR A 207 -13.21 10.66 -15.28
N HIS A 208 -12.25 9.74 -15.23
CA HIS A 208 -12.51 8.31 -15.12
C HIS A 208 -13.06 7.91 -13.73
N LEU A 209 -12.61 8.52 -12.64
CA LEU A 209 -13.18 8.29 -11.31
C LEU A 209 -14.65 8.72 -11.20
N ALA A 210 -15.03 9.82 -11.85
CA ALA A 210 -16.42 10.23 -11.95
C ALA A 210 -17.27 9.18 -12.71
N GLN A 211 -16.72 8.63 -13.80
CA GLN A 211 -17.36 7.55 -14.55
C GLN A 211 -17.50 6.25 -13.72
N ALA A 212 -16.48 5.88 -12.95
CA ALA A 212 -16.53 4.74 -12.05
C ALA A 212 -17.60 4.95 -10.96
N THR A 213 -17.66 6.14 -10.36
CA THR A 213 -18.62 6.50 -9.31
C THR A 213 -20.07 6.39 -9.81
N GLN A 214 -20.34 6.86 -11.04
CA GLN A 214 -21.66 6.75 -11.66
C GLN A 214 -22.13 5.29 -11.84
N ARG A 215 -21.18 4.34 -11.95
CA ARG A 215 -21.43 2.92 -12.20
C ARG A 215 -21.42 2.08 -10.92
N ALA A 216 -20.78 2.55 -9.85
CA ALA A 216 -20.70 1.89 -8.55
C ALA A 216 -21.99 2.00 -7.69
N LYS A 217 -23.16 2.28 -8.28
CA LYS A 217 -24.39 2.62 -7.54
C LYS A 217 -24.88 1.55 -6.57
N GLN A 218 -24.54 0.29 -6.83
CA GLN A 218 -25.00 -0.87 -6.08
C GLN A 218 -24.01 -1.34 -5.02
N ASP A 219 -22.84 -0.70 -4.91
CA ASP A 219 -21.78 -1.08 -3.98
C ASP A 219 -21.38 0.13 -3.10
N PRO A 220 -21.97 0.26 -1.89
CA PRO A 220 -21.66 1.35 -0.97
C PRO A 220 -20.19 1.39 -0.53
N ALA A 221 -19.52 0.23 -0.45
CA ALA A 221 -18.12 0.19 -0.06
C ALA A 221 -17.23 0.75 -1.18
N LEU A 222 -17.49 0.37 -2.43
CA LEU A 222 -16.81 0.93 -3.60
C LEU A 222 -17.10 2.43 -3.74
N GLN A 223 -18.32 2.89 -3.46
CA GLN A 223 -18.62 4.33 -3.46
C GLN A 223 -17.80 5.09 -2.42
N SER A 224 -17.69 4.58 -1.20
CA SER A 224 -16.86 5.22 -0.17
C SER A 224 -15.41 5.30 -0.59
N TYR A 225 -14.86 4.21 -1.15
CA TYR A 225 -13.50 4.18 -1.67
C TYR A 225 -13.29 5.21 -2.80
N LEU A 226 -14.17 5.20 -3.81
CA LEU A 226 -14.09 6.13 -4.95
C LEU A 226 -14.22 7.59 -4.50
N ALA A 227 -15.05 7.90 -3.51
CA ALA A 227 -15.17 9.24 -2.95
C ALA A 227 -13.84 9.71 -2.33
N THR A 228 -13.19 8.87 -1.52
CA THR A 228 -11.89 9.18 -0.92
C THR A 228 -10.80 9.40 -1.98
N VAL A 229 -10.70 8.51 -2.97
CA VAL A 229 -9.69 8.64 -4.04
C VAL A 229 -9.95 9.88 -4.90
N THR A 230 -11.22 10.15 -5.24
CA THR A 230 -11.62 11.32 -6.02
C THR A 230 -11.28 12.63 -5.31
N GLU A 231 -11.55 12.72 -4.00
CA GLU A 231 -11.20 13.90 -3.21
C GLU A 231 -9.67 14.12 -3.20
N ARG A 232 -8.89 13.06 -3.02
CA ARG A 232 -7.42 13.13 -3.07
C ARG A 232 -6.92 13.60 -4.43
N VAL A 233 -7.41 13.01 -5.53
CA VAL A 233 -7.01 13.41 -6.89
C VAL A 233 -7.34 14.88 -7.15
N HIS A 234 -8.53 15.35 -6.79
CA HIS A 234 -8.91 16.76 -6.97
C HIS A 234 -8.07 17.71 -6.12
N ARG A 235 -7.81 17.36 -4.85
CA ARG A 235 -6.94 18.15 -3.98
C ARG A 235 -5.54 18.26 -4.60
N THR A 236 -4.96 17.13 -5.00
CA THR A 236 -3.63 17.09 -5.62
C THR A 236 -3.58 17.88 -6.93
N GLN A 237 -4.57 17.71 -7.81
CA GLN A 237 -4.68 18.49 -9.06
C GLN A 237 -4.72 20.00 -8.78
N SER A 238 -5.48 20.44 -7.77
CA SER A 238 -5.59 21.86 -7.42
C SER A 238 -4.28 22.47 -6.91
N VAL A 239 -3.45 21.66 -6.24
CA VAL A 239 -2.15 22.08 -5.69
C VAL A 239 -1.07 22.04 -6.78
N GLU A 240 -1.02 20.94 -7.54
CA GLU A 240 0.09 20.65 -8.44
C GLU A 240 -0.05 21.24 -9.85
N SER A 241 -1.25 21.60 -10.31
CA SER A 241 -1.48 22.12 -11.68
C SER A 241 -0.71 23.39 -12.03
N ARG A 242 -0.27 24.14 -11.02
CA ARG A 242 0.53 25.37 -11.17
C ARG A 242 2.03 25.17 -10.90
N MET A 243 2.44 23.95 -10.54
CA MET A 243 3.82 23.64 -10.21
C MET A 243 4.67 23.46 -11.47
N THR A 244 5.95 23.78 -11.33
CA THR A 244 6.96 23.45 -12.34
C THR A 244 7.53 22.07 -12.06
N ALA A 245 7.80 21.29 -13.11
CA ALA A 245 8.40 19.96 -13.01
C ALA A 245 9.84 19.94 -13.54
N ARG A 246 10.70 19.15 -12.91
CA ARG A 246 12.04 18.76 -13.38
C ARG A 246 12.20 17.26 -13.25
N SER A 247 12.87 16.63 -14.20
CA SER A 247 12.95 15.17 -14.27
C SER A 247 14.41 14.70 -14.30
N SER A 248 14.61 13.53 -13.72
CA SER A 248 15.80 12.69 -13.83
C SER A 248 15.40 11.38 -14.53
N THR A 249 16.21 10.32 -14.41
CA THR A 249 15.89 9.03 -15.04
C THR A 249 14.76 8.33 -14.29
N HIS A 250 14.78 8.39 -12.96
CA HIS A 250 13.87 7.63 -12.10
C HIS A 250 12.93 8.51 -11.26
N PHE A 251 13.08 9.84 -11.31
CA PHE A 251 12.26 10.75 -10.49
C PHE A 251 11.80 11.99 -11.25
N VAL A 252 10.62 12.47 -10.88
CA VAL A 252 10.07 13.77 -11.31
C VAL A 252 9.83 14.63 -10.08
N VAL A 253 10.45 15.80 -9.98
CA VAL A 253 10.28 16.75 -8.87
C VAL A 253 9.37 17.90 -9.31
N LYS A 254 8.30 18.13 -8.57
CA LYS A 254 7.35 19.25 -8.74
C LYS A 254 7.49 20.27 -7.62
N PHE A 255 7.44 21.56 -7.96
CA PHE A 255 7.65 22.66 -7.00
C PHE A 255 6.96 23.97 -7.43
N ASN A 256 6.75 24.88 -6.48
CA ASN A 256 6.10 26.19 -6.69
C ASN A 256 7.13 27.31 -6.98
N GLY A 257 7.64 27.42 -8.22
CA GLY A 257 8.39 28.61 -8.70
C GLY A 257 9.92 28.56 -8.61
N GLU A 258 10.62 29.60 -9.10
CA GLU A 258 12.07 29.56 -9.38
C GLU A 258 13.02 29.64 -8.18
N GLU A 259 12.55 29.99 -6.97
CA GLU A 259 13.40 30.23 -5.78
C GLU A 259 14.12 28.98 -5.23
N ASP A 260 13.84 27.79 -5.79
CA ASP A 260 14.29 26.49 -5.27
C ASP A 260 15.24 25.72 -6.20
N GLN A 261 16.01 26.40 -7.07
CA GLN A 261 16.86 25.69 -8.05
C GLN A 261 17.87 24.72 -7.42
N THR A 262 18.51 25.14 -6.34
CA THR A 262 19.47 24.34 -5.58
C THR A 262 18.78 23.19 -4.83
N THR A 263 17.55 23.41 -4.38
CA THR A 263 16.72 22.43 -3.65
C THR A 263 16.36 21.25 -4.55
N TRP A 264 15.75 21.47 -5.72
CA TRP A 264 15.33 20.36 -6.58
C TRP A 264 16.51 19.58 -7.15
N THR A 265 17.63 20.27 -7.45
CA THR A 265 18.86 19.59 -7.91
C THR A 265 19.36 18.65 -6.82
N SER A 266 19.41 19.10 -5.57
CA SER A 266 19.81 18.28 -4.42
C SER A 266 18.86 17.11 -4.20
N VAL A 267 17.54 17.32 -4.32
CA VAL A 267 16.54 16.26 -4.19
C VAL A 267 16.76 15.17 -5.25
N LEU A 268 16.93 15.55 -6.53
CA LEU A 268 17.17 14.60 -7.61
C LEU A 268 18.49 13.83 -7.42
N GLU A 269 19.57 14.52 -7.03
CA GLU A 269 20.86 13.88 -6.76
C GLU A 269 20.76 12.84 -5.64
N ILE A 270 20.15 13.20 -4.52
CA ILE A 270 19.95 12.31 -3.37
C ILE A 270 19.12 11.09 -3.77
N LEU A 271 18.00 11.31 -4.46
CA LEU A 271 17.09 10.22 -4.82
C LEU A 271 17.68 9.28 -5.88
N GLU A 272 18.44 9.80 -6.85
CA GLU A 272 19.15 8.95 -7.81
C GLU A 272 20.27 8.14 -7.15
N GLU A 273 20.93 8.67 -6.12
CA GLU A 273 21.85 7.90 -5.27
C GLU A 273 21.12 6.85 -4.45
N ALA A 274 20.01 7.21 -3.81
CA ALA A 274 19.15 6.31 -3.06
C ALA A 274 18.63 5.16 -3.92
N TYR A 275 18.21 5.45 -5.16
CA TYR A 275 17.76 4.45 -6.14
C TYR A 275 18.81 3.37 -6.38
N ARG A 276 20.07 3.77 -6.59
CA ARG A 276 21.17 2.81 -6.79
C ARG A 276 21.50 2.02 -5.52
N ASP A 277 21.73 2.72 -4.42
CA ASP A 277 22.18 2.10 -3.16
C ASP A 277 21.11 1.20 -2.53
N ILE A 278 19.91 1.75 -2.31
CA ILE A 278 18.80 1.03 -1.68
C ILE A 278 18.26 -0.03 -2.63
N GLY A 279 18.12 0.27 -3.92
CA GLY A 279 17.69 -0.72 -4.92
C GLY A 279 18.63 -1.93 -4.98
N GLN A 280 19.95 -1.73 -4.87
CA GLN A 280 20.93 -2.82 -4.81
C GLN A 280 20.79 -3.64 -3.51
N LYS A 281 20.67 -2.98 -2.35
CA LYS A 281 20.50 -3.66 -1.05
C LYS A 281 19.22 -4.48 -0.99
N PHE A 282 18.16 -4.00 -1.63
CA PHE A 282 16.83 -4.59 -1.60
C PHE A 282 16.56 -5.55 -2.77
N GLY A 283 17.37 -5.50 -3.84
CA GLY A 283 17.21 -6.33 -5.03
C GLY A 283 15.97 -5.98 -5.87
N HIS A 284 15.42 -4.77 -5.72
CA HIS A 284 14.23 -4.31 -6.44
C HIS A 284 14.42 -2.88 -6.91
N PHE A 285 14.02 -2.60 -8.15
CA PHE A 285 14.16 -1.30 -8.78
C PHE A 285 12.82 -0.90 -9.41
N PRO A 286 12.19 0.19 -8.94
CA PRO A 286 10.99 0.72 -9.58
C PRO A 286 11.25 1.00 -11.07
N THR A 287 10.30 0.58 -11.91
CA THR A 287 10.40 0.71 -13.38
C THR A 287 9.77 1.98 -13.91
N LYS A 288 8.88 2.61 -13.13
CA LYS A 288 8.22 3.87 -13.45
C LYS A 288 8.88 5.00 -12.63
N PRO A 289 9.00 6.21 -13.19
CA PRO A 289 9.50 7.35 -12.42
C PRO A 289 8.60 7.67 -11.22
N ILE A 290 9.19 7.96 -10.07
CA ILE A 290 8.46 8.36 -8.85
C ILE A 290 8.33 9.88 -8.83
N THR A 291 7.11 10.37 -8.57
CA THR A 291 6.88 11.81 -8.44
C THR A 291 7.14 12.27 -7.00
N VAL A 292 7.87 13.37 -6.88
CA VAL A 292 8.25 14.03 -5.63
C VAL A 292 7.69 15.44 -5.67
N VAL A 293 7.02 15.87 -4.63
CA VAL A 293 6.34 17.17 -4.59
C VAL A 293 6.87 17.97 -3.40
N LEU A 294 7.39 19.15 -3.72
CA LEU A 294 7.96 20.08 -2.76
C LEU A 294 6.90 21.09 -2.32
N HIS A 295 6.64 21.15 -1.02
CA HIS A 295 5.66 22.03 -0.39
C HIS A 295 6.32 23.07 0.50
N ALA A 296 5.82 24.31 0.50
CA ALA A 296 6.13 25.23 1.59
C ALA A 296 5.59 24.67 2.91
N LYS A 297 6.33 24.80 4.03
CA LYS A 297 5.98 24.14 5.31
C LYS A 297 4.57 24.46 5.78
N GLU A 298 4.14 25.72 5.63
CA GLU A 298 2.80 26.17 6.05
C GLU A 298 1.68 25.50 5.23
N SER A 299 2.01 24.97 4.06
CA SER A 299 1.09 24.29 3.16
C SER A 299 1.19 22.76 3.22
N PHE A 300 2.26 22.19 3.78
CA PHE A 300 2.51 20.75 3.76
C PHE A 300 1.38 19.98 4.44
N GLN A 301 1.12 20.22 5.73
CA GLN A 301 0.07 19.50 6.47
C GLN A 301 -1.33 19.74 5.86
N GLY A 302 -1.61 20.94 5.36
CA GLY A 302 -2.89 21.26 4.72
C GLY A 302 -3.09 20.58 3.36
N SER A 303 -1.99 20.33 2.63
CA SER A 303 -2.01 19.73 1.29
C SER A 303 -1.98 18.21 1.34
N THR A 304 -1.30 17.62 2.33
CA THR A 304 -1.13 16.17 2.47
C THR A 304 -2.08 15.53 3.49
N GLY A 305 -2.57 16.32 4.46
CA GLY A 305 -3.28 15.79 5.63
C GLY A 305 -2.37 15.09 6.64
N SER A 306 -1.04 15.26 6.54
CA SER A 306 -0.08 14.61 7.43
C SER A 306 -0.11 15.19 8.85
N PRO A 307 0.29 14.39 9.87
CA PRO A 307 0.51 14.91 11.21
C PRO A 307 1.55 16.04 11.23
N ALA A 308 1.47 16.91 12.25
CA ALA A 308 2.39 18.04 12.39
C ALA A 308 3.87 17.62 12.58
N TRP A 309 4.11 16.39 13.04
CA TRP A 309 5.44 15.82 13.26
C TRP A 309 6.05 15.16 12.02
N ALA A 310 5.32 15.02 10.92
CA ALA A 310 5.82 14.36 9.72
C ALA A 310 6.84 15.26 9.00
N ASP A 311 8.08 14.77 8.89
CA ASP A 311 9.17 15.43 8.15
C ASP A 311 9.14 15.12 6.64
N GLY A 312 8.38 14.10 6.25
CA GLY A 312 8.09 13.69 4.88
C GLY A 312 6.83 12.82 4.88
N LEU A 313 6.30 12.51 3.69
CA LEU A 313 5.23 11.53 3.54
C LEU A 313 5.23 10.91 2.15
N TYR A 314 5.28 9.60 2.07
CA TYR A 314 4.86 8.85 0.90
C TYR A 314 3.33 8.66 0.92
N ASP A 315 2.63 9.16 -0.10
CA ASP A 315 1.21 8.90 -0.33
C ASP A 315 1.03 7.63 -1.18
N PRO A 316 0.66 6.48 -0.59
CA PRO A 316 0.46 5.24 -1.33
C PRO A 316 -0.75 5.28 -2.27
N THR A 317 -1.68 6.24 -2.09
CA THR A 317 -2.85 6.34 -2.96
C THR A 317 -2.51 6.97 -4.31
N LEU A 318 -1.57 7.90 -4.33
CA LEU A 318 -1.17 8.62 -5.54
C LEU A 318 0.25 8.28 -6.01
N GLY A 319 1.02 7.51 -5.23
CA GLY A 319 2.40 7.14 -5.54
C GLY A 319 3.37 8.32 -5.49
N ARG A 320 3.17 9.26 -4.55
CA ARG A 320 3.95 10.52 -4.48
C ARG A 320 4.72 10.63 -3.19
N ILE A 321 5.97 11.05 -3.28
CA ILE A 321 6.76 11.49 -2.12
C ILE A 321 6.48 12.97 -1.90
N GLN A 322 6.05 13.35 -0.72
CA GLN A 322 5.68 14.72 -0.34
C GLN A 322 6.72 15.24 0.65
N ILE A 323 7.39 16.36 0.34
CA ILE A 323 8.50 16.90 1.14
C ILE A 323 8.26 18.38 1.46
N PRO A 324 8.37 18.81 2.73
CA PRO A 324 8.40 20.22 3.08
C PRO A 324 9.76 20.86 2.69
N THR A 325 9.74 22.01 2.04
CA THR A 325 10.95 22.71 1.55
C THR A 325 11.73 23.46 2.63
N GLN A 326 11.10 23.79 3.76
CA GLN A 326 11.78 24.47 4.87
C GLN A 326 12.63 23.47 5.67
N GLY A 327 13.95 23.69 5.74
CA GLY A 327 14.92 22.74 6.30
C GLY A 327 15.71 22.01 5.20
N ALA A 328 15.06 21.70 4.07
CA ALA A 328 15.66 21.03 2.91
C ALA A 328 16.82 21.83 2.29
N THR A 329 16.76 23.16 2.36
CA THR A 329 17.79 24.07 1.83
C THR A 329 18.94 24.32 2.79
N THR A 330 18.76 24.05 4.09
CA THR A 330 19.72 24.40 5.15
C THR A 330 20.50 23.20 5.67
N ASP A 331 19.95 21.98 5.58
CA ASP A 331 20.60 20.75 6.02
C ASP A 331 20.41 19.62 4.99
N ARG A 332 21.44 19.43 4.15
CA ARG A 332 21.45 18.37 3.13
C ARG A 332 21.45 16.97 3.74
N LYS A 333 22.00 16.78 4.94
CA LYS A 333 22.02 15.46 5.59
C LYS A 333 20.64 15.07 6.06
N TRP A 334 19.97 15.97 6.77
CA TRP A 334 18.57 15.79 7.16
C TRP A 334 17.69 15.52 5.93
N LEU A 335 17.84 16.33 4.86
CA LEU A 335 17.09 16.12 3.62
C LEU A 335 17.36 14.73 3.01
N ALA A 336 18.61 14.27 3.02
CA ALA A 336 18.97 12.96 2.52
C ALA A 336 18.31 11.84 3.33
N THR A 337 18.33 11.93 4.66
CA THR A 337 17.68 10.95 5.55
C THR A 337 16.17 10.86 5.27
N VAL A 338 15.48 12.00 5.20
CA VAL A 338 14.03 12.04 4.93
C VAL A 338 13.71 11.48 3.54
N LEU A 339 14.40 11.96 2.49
CA LEU A 339 14.14 11.50 1.12
C LEU A 339 14.40 10.00 0.95
N ARG A 340 15.45 9.48 1.58
CA ARG A 340 15.77 8.05 1.54
C ARG A 340 14.74 7.23 2.30
N HIS A 341 14.26 7.72 3.45
CA HIS A 341 13.16 7.10 4.20
C HIS A 341 11.89 7.01 3.34
N GLU A 342 11.43 8.12 2.77
CA GLU A 342 10.24 8.13 1.92
C GLU A 342 10.41 7.31 0.63
N TYR A 343 11.63 7.24 0.08
CA TYR A 343 11.92 6.38 -1.06
C TYR A 343 11.78 4.89 -0.71
N VAL A 344 12.13 4.45 0.50
CA VAL A 344 11.93 3.05 0.92
C VAL A 344 10.44 2.72 0.95
N HIS A 345 9.58 3.62 1.45
CA HIS A 345 8.13 3.45 1.39
C HIS A 345 7.64 3.31 -0.04
N ALA A 346 8.11 4.18 -0.95
CA ALA A 346 7.78 4.10 -2.37
C ALA A 346 8.23 2.78 -3.02
N LEU A 347 9.43 2.31 -2.69
CA LEU A 347 9.99 1.06 -3.20
C LEU A 347 9.21 -0.15 -2.69
N LEU A 348 8.87 -0.20 -1.40
CA LEU A 348 8.05 -1.25 -0.80
C LEU A 348 6.66 -1.28 -1.40
N HIS A 349 6.05 -0.11 -1.62
CA HIS A 349 4.75 0.00 -2.26
C HIS A 349 4.77 -0.47 -3.72
N ASP A 350 5.77 -0.07 -4.52
CA ASP A 350 5.94 -0.53 -5.90
C ASP A 350 6.08 -2.06 -5.96
N ARG A 351 6.86 -2.63 -5.04
CA ARG A 351 7.07 -4.08 -4.97
C ARG A 351 5.83 -4.84 -4.53
N LEU A 352 5.15 -4.39 -3.48
CA LEU A 352 4.02 -5.10 -2.88
C LEU A 352 2.71 -4.87 -3.65
N GLY A 353 2.60 -3.76 -4.39
CA GLY A 353 1.43 -3.42 -5.18
C GLY A 353 0.14 -3.42 -4.36
N SER A 354 -0.87 -4.17 -4.83
CA SER A 354 -2.15 -4.32 -4.12
C SER A 354 -2.04 -4.95 -2.73
N GLN A 355 -0.87 -5.53 -2.40
CA GLN A 355 -0.60 -6.20 -1.13
C GLN A 355 0.27 -5.37 -0.18
N ALA A 356 0.44 -4.07 -0.44
CA ALA A 356 1.22 -3.19 0.44
C ALA A 356 0.75 -3.23 1.92
N GLY A 357 -0.56 -3.36 2.16
CA GLY A 357 -1.13 -3.48 3.50
C GLY A 357 -0.89 -4.82 4.22
N ALA A 358 -0.26 -5.81 3.56
CA ALA A 358 0.10 -7.07 4.19
C ALA A 358 1.45 -7.01 4.93
N LEU A 359 2.27 -5.99 4.66
CA LEU A 359 3.52 -5.75 5.36
C LEU A 359 3.21 -5.13 6.74
N PRO A 360 3.71 -5.70 7.86
CA PRO A 360 3.50 -5.12 9.19
C PRO A 360 4.09 -3.70 9.28
N THR A 361 3.35 -2.76 9.86
CA THR A 361 3.79 -1.35 9.95
C THR A 361 5.16 -1.21 10.60
N TRP A 362 5.45 -1.94 11.69
CA TRP A 362 6.77 -1.90 12.34
C TRP A 362 7.92 -2.29 11.40
N LEU A 363 7.70 -3.24 10.49
CA LEU A 363 8.74 -3.66 9.55
C LEU A 363 8.87 -2.66 8.40
N ASN A 364 7.75 -2.09 7.95
CA ASN A 364 7.76 -1.03 6.94
C ASN A 364 8.58 0.18 7.42
N GLU A 365 8.22 0.74 8.58
CA GLU A 365 8.91 1.88 9.17
C GLU A 365 10.35 1.55 9.56
N GLY A 366 10.59 0.38 10.15
CA GLY A 366 11.93 -0.05 10.51
C GLY A 366 12.86 -0.22 9.32
N LEU A 367 12.37 -0.72 8.18
CA LEU A 367 13.16 -0.79 6.94
C LEU A 367 13.46 0.59 6.39
N ALA A 368 12.46 1.48 6.39
CA ALA A 368 12.65 2.87 5.96
C ALA A 368 13.72 3.58 6.79
N MET A 369 13.74 3.34 8.11
CA MET A 369 14.77 3.88 9.00
C MET A 369 16.15 3.24 8.79
N GLN A 370 16.24 1.91 8.72
CA GLN A 370 17.52 1.21 8.54
C GLN A 370 18.20 1.51 7.20
N LEU A 371 17.43 1.81 6.16
CA LEU A 371 17.95 2.08 4.81
C LEU A 371 18.15 3.58 4.52
N ALA A 372 17.57 4.46 5.34
CA ALA A 372 17.73 5.91 5.24
C ALA A 372 19.20 6.37 5.42
N GLY A 373 20.03 5.58 6.10
CA GLY A 373 21.46 5.85 6.27
C GLY A 373 21.77 6.39 7.66
N ASP A 374 21.80 7.71 7.81
CA ASP A 374 22.17 8.37 9.08
C ASP A 374 21.10 8.18 10.17
N SER A 375 21.54 8.13 11.44
CA SER A 375 20.66 8.03 12.61
C SER A 375 19.76 9.25 12.78
N TRP A 376 18.62 9.05 13.44
CA TRP A 376 17.67 10.11 13.78
C TRP A 376 17.97 10.66 15.19
N PRO A 377 18.46 11.90 15.34
CA PRO A 377 18.94 12.40 16.64
C PRO A 377 17.89 12.41 17.75
N ASP A 378 16.63 12.67 17.41
CA ASP A 378 15.52 12.71 18.37
C ASP A 378 15.19 11.32 18.93
N LEU A 379 15.39 10.27 18.13
CA LEU A 379 15.23 8.88 18.54
C LEU A 379 16.40 8.45 19.44
N ASP A 380 17.62 8.85 19.10
CA ASP A 380 18.79 8.62 19.94
C ASP A 380 18.64 9.27 21.32
N ALA A 381 18.06 10.48 21.39
CA ALA A 381 17.78 11.17 22.65
C ALA A 381 16.68 10.49 23.48
N ALA A 382 15.66 9.91 22.82
CA ALA A 382 14.57 9.20 23.49
C ALA A 382 14.98 7.82 24.06
N LEU A 383 16.06 7.22 23.55
CA LEU A 383 16.56 5.90 23.95
C LEU A 383 16.93 5.82 25.45
N HIS A 384 17.26 6.96 26.06
CA HIS A 384 17.74 7.06 27.45
C HIS A 384 16.65 7.35 28.50
N GLY A 385 15.37 7.38 28.10
CA GLY A 385 14.23 7.54 29.02
C GLY A 385 13.64 6.22 29.55
N ASP A 386 12.76 6.32 30.55
CA ASP A 386 11.89 5.21 31.00
C ASP A 386 10.83 4.91 29.92
N LEU A 387 11.20 4.13 28.91
CA LEU A 387 10.29 3.67 27.87
C LEU A 387 9.68 2.31 28.22
N LYS A 388 8.35 2.25 28.25
CA LYS A 388 7.60 1.00 28.33
C LYS A 388 7.49 0.39 26.94
N VAL A 389 8.00 -0.84 26.80
CA VAL A 389 8.04 -1.53 25.51
C VAL A 389 6.63 -1.92 25.01
N ILE A 390 6.41 -1.84 23.70
CA ILE A 390 5.20 -2.27 23.01
C ILE A 390 5.44 -3.64 22.36
N PRO A 391 4.54 -4.63 22.53
CA PRO A 391 4.68 -5.89 21.80
C PRO A 391 4.62 -5.65 20.29
N LEU A 392 5.53 -6.24 19.51
CA LEU A 392 5.57 -6.03 18.05
C LEU A 392 4.25 -6.40 17.35
N ALA A 393 3.53 -7.39 17.87
CA ALA A 393 2.19 -7.75 17.41
C ALA A 393 1.18 -6.59 17.50
N SER A 394 1.35 -5.67 18.46
CA SER A 394 0.55 -4.45 18.60
C SER A 394 1.00 -3.33 17.66
N LEU A 395 2.15 -3.46 17.00
CA LEU A 395 2.71 -2.52 16.04
C LEU A 395 2.53 -2.95 14.58
N GLU A 396 1.79 -4.04 14.31
CA GLU A 396 1.50 -4.51 12.94
C GLU A 396 0.45 -3.64 12.23
N GLY A 397 -0.46 -3.03 12.99
CA GLY A 397 -1.56 -2.20 12.48
C GLY A 397 -1.19 -0.74 12.26
N PRO A 398 -2.17 0.10 11.88
CA PRO A 398 -1.94 1.53 11.63
C PRO A 398 -1.65 2.31 12.92
N TRP A 399 -0.71 3.24 12.85
CA TRP A 399 -0.28 4.05 14.00
C TRP A 399 -1.00 5.41 14.11
N GLY A 400 -1.92 5.72 13.21
CA GLY A 400 -2.58 7.04 13.14
C GLY A 400 -3.38 7.44 14.38
N ALA A 401 -3.70 6.51 15.28
CA ALA A 401 -4.38 6.77 16.55
C ALA A 401 -3.43 6.91 17.75
N PHE A 402 -2.12 6.72 17.56
CA PHE A 402 -1.15 6.83 18.64
C PHE A 402 -0.92 8.29 19.04
N THR A 403 -0.59 8.50 20.32
CA THR A 403 -0.09 9.82 20.77
C THR A 403 1.33 10.03 20.26
N ALA A 404 1.86 11.25 20.36
CA ALA A 404 3.22 11.55 19.96
C ALA A 404 4.24 10.68 20.71
N GLU A 405 4.05 10.51 22.03
CA GLU A 405 4.93 9.73 22.89
C GLU A 405 4.94 8.25 22.50
N VAL A 406 3.75 7.67 22.25
CA VAL A 406 3.62 6.27 21.82
C VAL A 406 4.21 6.06 20.43
N SER A 407 4.04 7.04 19.53
CA SER A 407 4.60 6.97 18.17
C SER A 407 6.12 6.93 18.20
N ILE A 408 6.77 7.75 19.04
CA ILE A 408 8.23 7.74 19.20
C ILE A 408 8.71 6.35 19.63
N VAL A 409 8.07 5.74 20.61
CA VAL A 409 8.41 4.39 21.06
C VAL A 409 8.21 3.35 19.94
N ALA A 410 7.11 3.44 19.20
CA ALA A 410 6.85 2.55 18.08
C ALA A 410 7.94 2.62 17.00
N TYR A 411 8.41 3.83 16.64
CA TYR A 411 9.51 4.00 15.69
C TYR A 411 10.85 3.46 16.24
N LEU A 412 11.16 3.70 17.52
CA LEU A 412 12.36 3.14 18.15
C LEU A 412 12.38 1.62 18.09
N GLU A 413 11.27 0.99 18.46
CA GLU A 413 11.14 -0.46 18.48
C GLU A 413 11.14 -1.06 17.09
N ALA A 414 10.42 -0.45 16.14
CA ALA A 414 10.44 -0.82 14.74
C ALA A 414 11.86 -0.82 14.15
N ASN A 415 12.60 0.26 14.39
CA ASN A 415 13.98 0.41 13.95
C ASN A 415 14.89 -0.66 14.58
N SER A 416 14.81 -0.82 15.91
CA SER A 416 15.60 -1.78 16.68
C SER A 416 15.31 -3.24 16.28
N ALA A 417 14.03 -3.60 16.14
CA ALA A 417 13.61 -4.94 15.74
C ALA A 417 14.04 -5.25 14.31
N THR A 418 13.94 -4.27 13.41
CA THR A 418 14.39 -4.43 12.03
C THR A 418 15.91 -4.52 11.94
N HIS A 419 16.64 -3.72 12.73
CA HIS A 419 18.09 -3.85 12.84
C HIS A 419 18.49 -5.26 13.27
N TYR A 420 17.86 -5.78 14.33
CA TYR A 420 18.09 -7.14 14.82
C TYR A 420 17.79 -8.21 13.77
N LEU A 421 16.69 -8.05 13.03
CA LEU A 421 16.32 -8.93 11.92
C LEU A 421 17.39 -8.93 10.81
N ILE A 422 17.84 -7.75 10.39
CA ILE A 422 18.85 -7.60 9.34
C ILE A 422 20.19 -8.17 9.80
N GLU A 423 20.61 -7.90 11.02
CA GLU A 423 21.90 -8.36 11.53
C GLU A 423 21.96 -9.89 11.65
N ARG A 424 20.89 -10.52 12.12
CA ARG A 424 20.87 -11.96 12.37
C ARG A 424 20.57 -12.80 11.13
N TRP A 425 19.75 -12.30 10.20
CA TRP A 425 19.34 -13.07 9.02
C TRP A 425 19.76 -12.46 7.67
N GLY A 426 20.22 -11.20 7.65
CA GLY A 426 20.63 -10.50 6.43
C GLY A 426 19.45 -10.04 5.56
N MET A 427 19.74 -9.12 4.64
CA MET A 427 18.75 -8.56 3.71
C MET A 427 18.11 -9.61 2.79
N ALA A 428 18.80 -10.70 2.47
CA ALA A 428 18.23 -11.78 1.65
C ALA A 428 17.03 -12.47 2.33
N ARG A 429 17.04 -12.59 3.67
CA ARG A 429 15.89 -13.16 4.41
C ARG A 429 14.78 -12.15 4.63
N VAL A 430 15.12 -10.88 4.76
CA VAL A 430 14.14 -9.78 4.72
C VAL A 430 13.40 -9.80 3.37
N ASP A 431 14.12 -9.99 2.28
CA ASP A 431 13.56 -10.13 0.93
C ASP A 431 12.57 -11.32 0.82
N ASP A 432 12.93 -12.48 1.39
CA ASP A 432 12.05 -13.66 1.49
C ASP A 432 10.77 -13.37 2.28
N LEU A 433 10.86 -12.59 3.37
CA LEU A 433 9.70 -12.17 4.16
C LEU A 433 8.78 -11.23 3.38
N VAL A 434 9.35 -10.23 2.70
CA VAL A 434 8.58 -9.29 1.86
C VAL A 434 7.84 -10.04 0.74
N LYS A 435 8.47 -11.06 0.13
CA LYS A 435 7.80 -11.96 -0.83
C LYS A 435 6.67 -12.77 -0.17
N ALA A 436 6.86 -13.25 1.05
CA ALA A 436 5.81 -13.96 1.78
C ALA A 436 4.61 -13.05 2.07
N PHE A 437 4.85 -11.79 2.46
CA PHE A 437 3.79 -10.80 2.67
C PHE A 437 3.08 -10.42 1.38
N GLN A 438 3.81 -10.29 0.28
CA GLN A 438 3.21 -10.13 -1.06
C GLN A 438 2.28 -11.31 -1.41
N ALA A 439 2.63 -12.52 -0.97
CA ALA A 439 1.79 -13.71 -1.09
C ALA A 439 0.71 -13.84 0.00
N LYS A 440 0.43 -12.76 0.76
CA LYS A 440 -0.59 -12.70 1.84
C LYS A 440 -0.32 -13.64 3.02
N ALA A 441 0.91 -14.08 3.24
CA ALA A 441 1.26 -14.86 4.43
C ALA A 441 1.09 -14.01 5.70
N SER A 442 0.61 -14.62 6.79
CA SER A 442 0.61 -13.97 8.10
C SER A 442 2.03 -13.78 8.62
N VAL A 443 2.25 -12.83 9.55
CA VAL A 443 3.56 -12.63 10.19
C VAL A 443 4.08 -13.92 10.84
N ALA A 444 3.21 -14.64 11.56
CA ALA A 444 3.56 -15.90 12.18
C ALA A 444 4.01 -16.95 11.14
N THR A 445 3.27 -17.09 10.04
CA THR A 445 3.60 -18.02 8.95
C THR A 445 4.90 -17.63 8.26
N ALA A 446 5.06 -16.35 7.91
CA ALA A 446 6.25 -15.85 7.23
C ALA A 446 7.51 -16.07 8.07
N PHE A 447 7.46 -15.79 9.38
CA PHE A 447 8.59 -16.01 10.29
C PHE A 447 8.91 -17.50 10.43
N GLN A 448 7.88 -18.34 10.61
CA GLN A 448 8.05 -19.79 10.72
C GLN A 448 8.69 -20.39 9.45
N ASP A 449 8.22 -20.00 8.27
CA ASP A 449 8.65 -20.58 7.01
C ASP A 449 9.98 -20.02 6.52
N LYS A 450 10.24 -18.72 6.72
CA LYS A 450 11.41 -18.03 6.16
C LYS A 450 12.57 -17.92 7.14
N LEU A 451 12.29 -17.80 8.44
CA LEU A 451 13.31 -17.66 9.48
C LEU A 451 13.49 -18.92 10.34
N LEU A 452 12.59 -19.90 10.20
CA LEU A 452 12.57 -21.15 10.98
C LEU A 452 12.41 -20.93 12.50
N ILE A 453 11.81 -19.81 12.89
CA ILE A 453 11.48 -19.48 14.27
C ILE A 453 10.06 -18.92 14.35
N SER A 454 9.39 -19.08 15.49
CA SER A 454 8.10 -18.44 15.72
C SER A 454 8.27 -16.93 15.91
N TYR A 455 7.24 -16.17 15.57
CA TYR A 455 7.23 -14.72 15.74
C TYR A 455 7.35 -14.32 17.23
N GLU A 456 6.75 -15.07 18.14
CA GLU A 456 6.91 -14.88 19.59
C GLU A 456 8.37 -15.10 20.03
N HIS A 457 9.04 -16.11 19.48
CA HIS A 457 10.44 -16.36 19.78
C HIS A 457 11.35 -15.24 19.25
N PHE A 458 11.08 -14.73 18.05
CA PHE A 458 11.75 -13.55 17.52
C PHE A 458 11.59 -12.35 18.45
N HIS A 459 10.34 -12.02 18.83
CA HIS A 459 10.05 -10.88 19.70
C HIS A 459 10.80 -10.96 21.02
N ARG A 460 10.78 -12.11 21.70
CA ARG A 460 11.50 -12.30 22.97
C ARG A 460 13.01 -12.13 22.81
N GLN A 461 13.62 -12.74 21.80
CA GLN A 461 15.08 -12.63 21.60
C GLN A 461 15.52 -11.21 21.24
N TRP A 462 14.73 -10.52 20.43
CA TRP A 462 14.95 -9.11 20.15
C TRP A 462 14.84 -8.28 21.43
N LEU A 463 13.78 -8.49 22.22
CA LEU A 463 13.52 -7.74 23.44
C LEU A 463 14.65 -7.89 24.47
N GLU A 464 15.11 -9.13 24.71
CA GLU A 464 16.25 -9.40 25.60
C GLU A 464 17.50 -8.62 25.17
N ARG A 465 17.77 -8.54 23.86
CA ARG A 465 18.90 -7.77 23.34
C ARG A 465 18.68 -6.26 23.43
N TYR A 466 17.46 -5.80 23.17
CA TYR A 466 17.10 -4.39 23.26
C TYR A 466 17.25 -3.86 24.69
N GLU A 467 16.83 -4.64 25.69
CA GLU A 467 17.00 -4.31 27.10
C GLU A 467 18.49 -4.30 27.51
N GLN A 468 19.28 -5.27 27.05
CA GLN A 468 20.73 -5.29 27.29
C GLN A 468 21.48 -4.09 26.69
N ALA A 469 21.03 -3.58 25.54
CA ALA A 469 21.64 -2.41 24.91
C ALA A 469 21.29 -1.09 25.64
N ARG A 470 20.22 -1.09 26.45
CA ARG A 470 19.76 0.07 27.23
C ARG A 470 20.30 0.09 28.66
N SER A 471 20.67 -1.06 29.23
CA SER A 471 21.32 -1.21 30.54
C SER A 471 22.81 -0.89 30.49
#